data_AF-A0A939J7S3-F1
#
_entry.id   AF-A0A939J7S3-F1
#
_cell.length_a   1.000
_cell.length_b   1.000
_cell.length_c   1.000
_cell.angle_alpha   90.00
_cell.angle_beta   90.00
_cell.angle_gamma   90.00
#
_symmetry.space_group_name_H-M   'P 1'
#
loop_
_entity.id
_entity.type
_entity.pdbx_description
1 polymer ?
#
loop_
_entity_poly.entity_id
_entity_poly.type
_entity_poly.pdbx_seq_one_letter_code
_entity_poly.pdbx_strand_id
1 'polypeptide(L)'
;MFDSKIKQLELLTAQYEKLLALSAAHGAAESVNQEKFLLKRVLDELTWDSLEDTVKQEKRKAAVVLLDKWSYEEGSAGNIAYEKSVVELYERIEALLSELTEDTTFSIRLKALLLIEKSFINEQKEFSKMRHMDYYIWSELFADNQAKIYYPLELAELNATFREMYRNWPKRPYKDIA
;
A
#
# COMPACT_ATOMS: atom_id res chain seq x y z
N MET A 1 9.78 20.95 4.60
CA MET A 1 10.29 19.69 4.03
C MET A 1 9.58 19.32 2.72
N PHE A 2 8.26 19.57 2.58
CA PHE A 2 7.49 19.36 1.34
C PHE A 2 7.97 20.17 0.12
N ASP A 3 8.35 21.44 0.29
CA ASP A 3 8.88 22.28 -0.80
C ASP A 3 10.11 21.69 -1.51
N SER A 4 10.91 20.88 -0.81
CA SER A 4 12.09 20.25 -1.40
C SER A 4 11.71 19.10 -2.33
N LYS A 5 10.66 18.34 -2.01
CA LYS A 5 10.21 17.20 -2.83
C LYS A 5 9.47 17.67 -4.09
N ILE A 6 8.65 18.73 -3.97
CA ILE A 6 7.94 19.33 -5.12
C ILE A 6 8.96 19.90 -6.13
N LYS A 7 9.95 20.67 -5.66
CA LYS A 7 11.02 21.20 -6.52
C LYS A 7 11.86 20.09 -7.19
N GLN A 8 12.10 18.99 -6.47
CA GLN A 8 12.78 17.81 -7.03
C GLN A 8 11.93 17.16 -8.13
N LEU A 9 10.62 16.99 -7.91
CA LEU A 9 9.70 16.44 -8.90
C LEU A 9 9.64 17.30 -10.17
N GLU A 10 9.52 18.63 -10.03
CA GLU A 10 9.53 19.58 -11.15
C GLU A 10 10.83 19.48 -11.96
N LEU A 11 11.98 19.51 -11.28
CA LEU A 11 13.28 19.42 -11.93
C LEU A 11 13.47 18.11 -12.71
N LEU A 12 13.15 16.98 -12.08
CA LEU A 12 13.31 15.66 -12.70
C LEU A 12 12.33 15.48 -13.87
N THR A 13 11.14 16.07 -13.79
CA THR A 13 10.14 16.04 -14.87
C THR A 13 10.68 16.76 -16.11
N ALA A 14 11.20 17.97 -15.94
CA ALA A 14 11.80 18.74 -17.03
C ALA A 14 13.00 18.01 -17.68
N GLN A 15 13.83 17.33 -16.86
CA GLN A 15 14.93 16.52 -17.37
C GLN A 15 14.44 15.32 -18.21
N TYR A 16 13.34 14.68 -17.80
CA TYR A 16 12.76 13.54 -18.50
C TYR A 16 12.16 13.95 -19.84
N GLU A 17 11.44 15.07 -19.87
CA GLU A 17 10.90 15.65 -21.11
C GLU A 17 12.01 16.00 -22.11
N LYS A 18 13.13 16.53 -21.64
CA LYS A 18 14.30 16.81 -22.47
C LYS A 18 14.87 15.53 -23.10
N LEU A 19 14.98 14.46 -22.33
CA LEU A 19 15.48 13.17 -22.84
C LEU A 19 14.50 12.52 -23.84
N LEU A 20 13.18 12.68 -23.64
CA LEU A 20 12.17 12.26 -24.60
C LEU A 20 12.32 12.99 -25.94
N ALA A 21 12.48 14.32 -25.90
CA ALA A 21 12.66 15.13 -27.11
C ALA A 21 13.94 14.76 -27.88
N LEU A 22 15.05 14.54 -27.18
CA LEU A 22 16.32 14.11 -27.79
C LEU A 22 16.18 12.74 -28.47
N SER A 23 15.53 11.79 -27.81
CA SER A 23 15.26 10.45 -28.35
C SER A 23 14.44 10.49 -29.64
N ALA A 24 13.42 11.35 -29.67
CA ALA A 24 12.50 11.48 -30.80
C ALA A 24 13.16 12.14 -32.02
N ALA A 25 14.07 13.10 -31.80
CA ALA A 25 14.69 13.86 -32.87
C ALA A 25 15.89 13.15 -33.53
N HIS A 26 16.63 12.29 -32.81
CA HIS A 26 17.93 11.77 -33.29
C HIS A 26 18.02 10.24 -33.36
N GLY A 27 16.99 9.51 -32.91
CA GLY A 27 17.13 8.11 -32.54
C GLY A 27 17.93 7.99 -31.24
N ALA A 28 17.39 7.28 -30.24
CA ALA A 28 18.02 7.24 -28.93
C ALA A 28 19.22 6.28 -28.92
N ALA A 29 20.41 6.83 -28.67
CA ALA A 29 21.56 6.04 -28.24
C ALA A 29 21.19 5.23 -26.98
N GLU A 30 21.81 4.06 -26.79
CA GLU A 30 21.51 3.16 -25.68
C GLU A 30 21.64 3.84 -24.31
N SER A 31 22.62 4.73 -24.15
CA SER A 31 22.81 5.55 -22.95
C SER A 31 21.61 6.44 -22.62
N VAL A 32 21.00 7.08 -23.63
CA VAL A 32 19.80 7.92 -23.46
C VAL A 32 18.61 7.07 -23.00
N ASN A 33 18.50 5.84 -23.50
CA ASN A 33 17.43 4.94 -23.06
C ASN A 33 17.63 4.47 -21.61
N GLN A 34 18.86 4.19 -21.19
CA GLN A 34 19.17 3.83 -19.81
C GLN A 34 18.89 5.00 -18.85
N GLU A 35 19.30 6.22 -19.20
CA GLU A 35 19.02 7.43 -18.42
C GLU A 35 17.52 7.68 -18.28
N LYS A 36 16.76 7.54 -19.38
CA LYS A 36 15.28 7.65 -19.35
C LYS A 36 14.65 6.62 -18.42
N PHE A 37 15.14 5.39 -18.42
CA PHE A 37 14.61 4.35 -17.55
C PHE A 37 14.84 4.67 -16.07
N LEU A 38 16.05 5.09 -15.70
CA LEU A 38 16.39 5.48 -14.33
C LEU A 38 15.56 6.68 -13.88
N LEU A 39 15.50 7.73 -14.71
CA LEU A 39 14.77 8.94 -14.39
C LEU A 39 13.25 8.69 -14.28
N LYS A 40 12.71 7.86 -15.18
CA LYS A 40 11.31 7.40 -15.10
C LYS A 40 11.06 6.70 -13.77
N ARG A 41 11.92 5.78 -13.33
CA ARG A 41 11.75 5.08 -12.05
C ARG A 41 11.72 6.02 -10.85
N VAL A 42 12.62 6.99 -10.79
CA VAL A 42 12.65 7.97 -9.69
C VAL A 42 11.41 8.87 -9.71
N LEU A 43 11.03 9.37 -10.90
CA LEU A 43 9.80 10.15 -11.07
C LEU A 43 8.57 9.36 -10.66
N ASP A 44 8.55 8.08 -11.01
CA ASP A 44 7.48 7.15 -10.69
C ASP A 44 7.29 6.97 -9.17
N GLU A 45 8.37 6.91 -8.40
CA GLU A 45 8.35 6.84 -6.93
C GLU A 45 7.95 8.18 -6.31
N LEU A 46 8.57 9.29 -6.74
CA LEU A 46 8.25 10.62 -6.22
C LEU A 46 6.81 11.04 -6.50
N THR A 47 6.31 10.73 -7.69
CA THR A 47 4.91 10.97 -8.06
C THR A 47 4.00 10.18 -7.14
N TRP A 48 4.28 8.89 -6.92
CA TRP A 48 3.50 8.06 -6.02
C TRP A 48 3.47 8.63 -4.60
N ASP A 49 4.64 8.96 -4.05
CA ASP A 49 4.76 9.51 -2.70
C ASP A 49 3.97 10.81 -2.53
N SER A 50 3.87 11.61 -3.60
CA SER A 50 3.13 12.87 -3.62
C SER A 50 1.61 12.72 -3.72
N LEU A 51 1.10 11.53 -4.03
CA LEU A 51 -0.35 11.29 -4.13
C LEU A 51 -0.99 11.25 -2.74
N GLU A 52 -2.19 11.82 -2.67
CA GLU A 52 -3.10 11.63 -1.55
C GLU A 52 -3.47 10.16 -1.37
N ASP A 53 -3.68 9.79 -0.11
CA ASP A 53 -4.06 8.46 0.35
C ASP A 53 -5.25 7.87 -0.42
N THR A 54 -6.30 8.67 -0.66
CA THR A 54 -7.50 8.26 -1.41
C THR A 54 -7.18 7.93 -2.86
N VAL A 55 -6.28 8.69 -3.51
CA VAL A 55 -5.87 8.46 -4.89
C VAL A 55 -5.01 7.20 -5.01
N LYS A 56 -4.15 6.94 -4.02
CA LYS A 56 -3.36 5.70 -3.94
C LYS A 56 -4.29 4.49 -3.87
N GLN A 57 -5.33 4.58 -3.05
CA GLN A 57 -6.29 3.50 -2.88
C GLN A 57 -7.11 3.21 -4.14
N GLU A 58 -7.60 4.24 -4.84
CA GLU A 58 -8.31 4.05 -6.11
C GLU A 58 -7.43 3.41 -7.18
N LYS A 59 -6.14 3.77 -7.24
CA LYS A 59 -5.17 3.11 -8.13
C LYS A 59 -5.00 1.63 -7.81
N ARG A 60 -4.97 1.25 -6.52
CA ARG A 60 -4.90 -0.16 -6.11
C ARG A 60 -6.13 -0.94 -6.50
N LYS A 61 -7.33 -0.40 -6.27
CA LYS A 61 -8.58 -1.04 -6.70
C LYS A 61 -8.57 -1.33 -8.19
N ALA A 62 -8.18 -0.36 -9.00
CA ALA A 62 -8.05 -0.55 -10.44
C ALA A 62 -7.03 -1.65 -10.80
N ALA A 63 -5.89 -1.69 -10.09
CA ALA A 63 -4.88 -2.71 -10.30
C ALA A 63 -5.38 -4.12 -9.93
N VAL A 64 -6.10 -4.29 -8.82
CA VAL A 64 -6.72 -5.58 -8.43
C VAL A 64 -7.72 -6.05 -9.48
N VAL A 65 -8.55 -5.16 -10.02
CA VAL A 65 -9.52 -5.51 -11.08
C VAL A 65 -8.81 -6.01 -12.35
N LEU A 66 -7.67 -5.40 -12.71
CA LEU A 66 -6.87 -5.85 -13.84
C LEU A 66 -6.22 -7.22 -13.57
N LEU A 67 -5.67 -7.41 -12.37
CA LEU A 67 -5.11 -8.70 -11.95
C LEU A 67 -6.15 -9.81 -11.99
N ASP A 68 -7.35 -9.57 -11.48
CA ASP A 68 -8.45 -10.54 -11.45
C ASP A 68 -8.83 -11.00 -12.87
N LYS A 69 -8.79 -10.07 -13.85
CA LYS A 69 -9.03 -10.39 -15.26
C LYS A 69 -7.90 -11.19 -15.91
N TRP A 70 -6.65 -10.92 -15.55
CA TRP A 70 -5.48 -11.63 -16.09
C TRP A 70 -5.23 -12.99 -15.43
N SER A 71 -5.88 -13.25 -14.30
CA SER A 71 -5.71 -14.47 -13.49
C SER A 71 -6.36 -15.74 -14.02
N TYR A 72 -7.20 -15.63 -15.04
CA TYR A 72 -7.85 -16.79 -15.66
C TYR A 72 -6.84 -17.75 -16.34
N GLU A 73 -5.57 -17.37 -16.48
CA GLU A 73 -4.56 -18.14 -17.23
C GLU A 73 -3.43 -18.79 -16.39
N GLU A 74 -3.13 -18.37 -15.14
CA GLU A 74 -2.04 -18.97 -14.34
C GLU A 74 -2.28 -18.91 -12.82
N GLY A 75 -1.70 -19.89 -12.08
CA GLY A 75 -1.86 -20.21 -10.65
C GLY A 75 -1.48 -19.13 -9.62
N SER A 76 -2.01 -17.92 -9.79
CA SER A 76 -1.77 -16.69 -9.05
C SER A 76 -2.86 -16.36 -8.03
N ALA A 77 -3.82 -17.26 -7.82
CA ALA A 77 -5.01 -17.04 -6.98
C ALA A 77 -4.67 -16.54 -5.57
N GLY A 78 -3.61 -17.06 -4.94
CA GLY A 78 -3.16 -16.61 -3.62
C GLY A 78 -2.68 -15.14 -3.63
N ASN A 79 -1.88 -14.75 -4.62
CA ASN A 79 -1.42 -13.35 -4.73
C ASN A 79 -2.62 -12.40 -4.90
N ILE A 80 -3.61 -12.79 -5.71
CA ILE A 80 -4.79 -11.96 -5.95
C ILE A 80 -5.66 -11.86 -4.71
N ALA A 81 -5.84 -12.96 -3.98
CA ALA A 81 -6.54 -12.95 -2.70
C ALA A 81 -5.83 -12.02 -1.71
N TYR A 82 -4.51 -12.09 -1.63
CA TYR A 82 -3.70 -11.18 -0.84
C TYR A 82 -3.93 -9.71 -1.25
N GLU A 83 -3.84 -9.36 -2.54
CA GLU A 83 -4.03 -7.97 -2.97
C GLU A 83 -5.45 -7.46 -2.75
N LYS A 84 -6.47 -8.32 -2.90
CA LYS A 84 -7.85 -8.01 -2.54
C LYS A 84 -7.96 -7.68 -1.05
N SER A 85 -7.34 -8.50 -0.19
CA SER A 85 -7.34 -8.26 1.25
C SER A 85 -6.57 -7.00 1.64
N VAL A 86 -5.48 -6.63 0.94
CA VAL A 86 -4.78 -5.35 1.17
C VAL A 86 -5.69 -4.16 0.90
N VAL A 87 -6.44 -4.19 -0.21
CA VAL A 87 -7.41 -3.13 -0.56
C VAL A 87 -8.51 -3.04 0.51
N GLU A 88 -9.11 -4.17 0.88
CA GLU A 88 -10.18 -4.21 1.89
C GLU A 88 -9.68 -3.75 3.27
N LEU A 89 -8.49 -4.20 3.67
CA LEU A 89 -7.89 -3.83 4.96
C LEU A 89 -7.67 -2.31 5.05
N TYR A 90 -7.22 -1.69 3.95
CA TYR A 90 -7.06 -0.25 3.89
C TYR A 90 -8.37 0.51 4.10
N GLU A 91 -9.45 0.11 3.41
CA GLU A 91 -10.76 0.75 3.55
C GLU A 91 -11.31 0.63 4.98
N ARG A 92 -11.16 -0.56 5.58
CA ARG A 92 -11.57 -0.80 6.97
C ARG A 92 -10.76 0.03 7.95
N ILE A 93 -9.44 0.16 7.75
CA ILE A 93 -8.59 1.02 8.56
C ILE A 93 -9.06 2.49 8.47
N GLU A 94 -9.35 3.00 7.27
CA GLU A 94 -9.83 4.38 7.11
C GLU A 94 -11.17 4.62 7.79
N ALA A 95 -12.13 3.69 7.63
CA ALA A 95 -13.42 3.76 8.29
C ALA A 95 -13.24 3.81 9.82
N LEU A 96 -12.45 2.91 10.39
CA LEU A 96 -12.21 2.85 11.84
C LEU A 96 -11.54 4.10 12.39
N LEU A 97 -10.54 4.63 11.68
CA LEU A 97 -9.87 5.86 12.08
C LEU A 97 -10.84 7.06 12.10
N SER A 98 -11.86 7.07 11.23
CA SER A 98 -12.88 8.12 11.21
C SER A 98 -13.88 8.04 12.36
N GLU A 99 -14.13 6.84 12.89
CA GLU A 99 -15.08 6.60 13.98
C GLU A 99 -14.44 6.75 15.39
N LEU A 100 -13.12 6.62 15.48
CA LEU A 100 -12.36 6.69 16.74
C LEU A 100 -12.22 8.13 17.28
N THR A 101 -13.22 8.58 18.04
CA THR A 101 -13.29 9.94 18.59
C THR A 101 -12.72 10.11 20.00
N GLU A 102 -12.69 9.04 20.83
CA GLU A 102 -12.19 9.09 22.20
C GLU A 102 -10.70 8.70 22.31
N ASP A 103 -9.95 9.35 23.18
CA ASP A 103 -8.54 9.06 23.47
C ASP A 103 -8.37 8.35 24.82
N THR A 104 -8.62 7.04 24.81
CA THR A 104 -8.25 6.10 25.87
C THR A 104 -6.88 5.47 25.53
N THR A 105 -6.19 4.89 26.52
CA THR A 105 -4.93 4.16 26.26
C THR A 105 -5.11 3.08 25.19
N PHE A 106 -6.27 2.41 25.17
CA PHE A 106 -6.59 1.41 24.16
C PHE A 106 -6.80 2.04 22.77
N SER A 107 -7.57 3.13 22.65
CA SER A 107 -7.78 3.76 21.35
C SER A 107 -6.51 4.39 20.79
N ILE A 108 -5.61 4.89 21.65
CA ILE A 108 -4.28 5.34 21.23
C ILE A 108 -3.48 4.17 20.64
N ARG A 109 -3.44 3.02 21.32
CA ARG A 109 -2.76 1.82 20.82
C ARG A 109 -3.37 1.36 19.49
N LEU A 110 -4.70 1.32 19.39
CA LEU A 110 -5.40 0.94 18.16
C LEU A 110 -5.09 1.92 17.03
N LYS A 111 -5.24 3.23 17.24
CA LYS A 111 -4.88 4.28 16.27
C LYS A 111 -3.45 4.13 15.78
N ALA A 112 -2.48 3.93 16.70
CA ALA A 112 -1.08 3.78 16.33
C ALA A 112 -0.86 2.57 15.41
N LEU A 113 -1.46 1.43 15.72
CA LEU A 113 -1.28 0.20 14.94
C LEU A 113 -1.98 0.29 13.57
N LEU A 114 -3.19 0.85 13.53
CA LEU A 114 -3.90 1.15 12.28
C LEU A 114 -3.10 2.12 11.39
N LEU A 115 -2.51 3.18 11.97
CA LEU A 115 -1.68 4.13 11.23
C LEU A 115 -0.39 3.51 10.67
N ILE A 116 0.26 2.64 11.45
CA ILE A 116 1.46 1.91 10.99
C ILE A 116 1.08 1.02 9.80
N GLU A 117 0.01 0.23 9.93
CA GLU A 117 -0.44 -0.66 8.86
C GLU A 117 -0.83 0.13 7.60
N LYS A 118 -1.59 1.23 7.78
CA LYS A 118 -1.92 2.16 6.69
C LYS A 118 -0.67 2.70 6.00
N SER A 119 0.37 3.06 6.77
CA SER A 119 1.62 3.58 6.22
C SER A 119 2.35 2.54 5.37
N PHE A 120 2.44 1.28 5.83
CA PHE A 120 3.05 0.22 5.05
C PHE A 120 2.28 -0.08 3.78
N ILE A 121 0.95 -0.06 3.86
CA ILE A 121 0.12 -0.20 2.68
C ILE A 121 0.44 0.98 1.75
N ASN A 122 0.39 2.24 2.18
CA ASN A 122 0.64 3.44 1.35
C ASN A 122 2.03 3.57 0.73
N GLU A 123 3.07 2.98 1.31
CA GLU A 123 4.39 2.87 0.68
C GLU A 123 4.37 2.08 -0.64
N GLN A 124 3.36 1.23 -0.86
CA GLN A 124 3.31 0.30 -1.99
C GLN A 124 2.66 0.93 -3.23
N LYS A 125 3.49 1.41 -4.16
CA LYS A 125 3.03 1.88 -5.49
C LYS A 125 2.39 0.80 -6.34
N GLU A 126 3.02 -0.36 -6.30
CA GLU A 126 2.60 -1.59 -6.95
C GLU A 126 2.66 -2.69 -5.90
N PHE A 127 2.07 -3.83 -6.21
CA PHE A 127 2.10 -5.07 -5.43
C PHE A 127 3.50 -5.73 -5.37
N SER A 128 4.55 -4.90 -5.38
CA SER A 128 5.96 -5.25 -5.57
C SER A 128 6.74 -5.32 -4.27
N LYS A 129 6.30 -4.60 -3.22
CA LYS A 129 6.91 -4.61 -1.89
C LYS A 129 5.83 -4.97 -0.88
N MET A 130 5.93 -6.15 -0.27
CA MET A 130 4.93 -6.63 0.70
C MET A 130 5.46 -6.41 2.12
N ARG A 131 4.88 -5.45 2.83
CA ARG A 131 5.19 -5.15 4.24
C ARG A 131 3.91 -4.93 5.00
N HIS A 132 3.81 -5.58 6.14
CA HIS A 132 2.68 -5.51 7.07
C HIS A 132 3.20 -5.66 8.49
N MET A 133 2.36 -5.34 9.45
CA MET A 133 2.63 -5.58 10.86
C MET A 133 2.91 -7.06 11.14
N ASP A 134 3.75 -7.33 12.14
CA ASP A 134 3.93 -8.69 12.63
C ASP A 134 2.59 -9.24 13.14
N TYR A 135 2.31 -10.49 12.78
CA TYR A 135 1.04 -11.13 13.12
C TYR A 135 0.75 -11.10 14.62
N TYR A 136 1.75 -11.37 15.47
CA TYR A 136 1.54 -11.45 16.90
C TYR A 136 1.22 -10.07 17.47
N ILE A 137 1.95 -9.04 17.04
CA ILE A 137 1.69 -7.64 17.42
C ILE A 137 0.26 -7.24 17.04
N TRP A 138 -0.19 -7.59 15.83
CA TRP A 138 -1.56 -7.34 15.39
C TRP A 138 -2.57 -8.14 16.21
N SER A 139 -2.34 -9.43 16.41
CA SER A 139 -3.27 -10.32 17.11
C SER A 139 -3.45 -9.95 18.59
N GLU A 140 -2.42 -9.40 19.24
CA GLU A 140 -2.47 -8.93 20.63
C GLU A 140 -3.49 -7.81 20.83
N LEU A 141 -3.80 -7.01 19.80
CA LEU A 141 -4.89 -6.03 19.88
C LEU A 141 -6.24 -6.65 20.21
N PHE A 142 -6.42 -7.92 19.84
CA PHE A 142 -7.69 -8.64 19.97
C PHE A 142 -7.64 -9.69 21.09
N ALA A 143 -6.49 -9.87 21.76
CA ALA A 143 -6.29 -10.88 22.79
C ALA A 143 -6.87 -10.47 24.16
N ASP A 144 -6.96 -9.17 24.45
CA ASP A 144 -7.49 -8.67 25.71
C ASP A 144 -8.97 -8.26 25.59
N ASN A 145 -9.84 -9.04 26.24
CA ASN A 145 -11.29 -8.82 26.35
C ASN A 145 -11.67 -7.61 27.23
N GLN A 146 -11.04 -6.44 27.03
CA GLN A 146 -11.55 -5.15 27.52
C GLN A 146 -12.42 -4.42 26.47
N ALA A 147 -12.84 -5.13 25.41
CA ALA A 147 -13.50 -4.64 24.20
C ALA A 147 -14.96 -4.13 24.35
N LYS A 148 -15.45 -3.77 25.54
CA LYS A 148 -16.83 -3.27 25.69
C LYS A 148 -17.03 -1.85 25.14
N ILE A 149 -15.97 -1.04 25.12
CA ILE A 149 -16.02 0.37 24.69
C ILE A 149 -16.09 0.49 23.16
N TYR A 150 -15.56 -0.50 22.44
CA TYR A 150 -15.41 -0.47 20.98
C TYR A 150 -16.01 -1.69 20.28
N TYR A 151 -16.93 -2.40 20.94
CA TYR A 151 -17.74 -3.47 20.34
C TYR A 151 -18.44 -3.04 19.02
N PRO A 152 -18.86 -1.77 18.84
CA PRO A 152 -19.42 -1.31 17.56
C PRO A 152 -18.43 -1.24 16.39
N LEU A 153 -17.12 -1.20 16.65
CA LEU A 153 -16.08 -0.94 15.64
C LEU A 153 -15.73 -2.17 14.78
N GLU A 154 -16.57 -3.20 14.72
CA GLU A 154 -16.38 -4.41 13.87
C GLU A 154 -14.94 -4.97 13.87
N LEU A 155 -14.23 -4.87 15.00
CA LEU A 155 -12.82 -5.22 15.13
C LEU A 155 -12.54 -6.68 14.76
N ALA A 156 -13.53 -7.56 14.94
CA ALA A 156 -13.44 -8.95 14.52
C ALA A 156 -13.27 -9.11 13.01
N GLU A 157 -13.95 -8.28 12.22
CA GLU A 157 -13.89 -8.32 10.76
C GLU A 157 -12.56 -7.77 10.26
N LEU A 158 -12.08 -6.68 10.85
CA LEU A 158 -10.75 -6.15 10.57
C LEU A 158 -9.66 -7.22 10.81
N ASN A 159 -9.74 -7.94 11.94
CA ASN A 159 -8.82 -9.04 12.24
C ASN A 159 -8.94 -10.20 11.23
N ALA A 160 -10.17 -10.52 10.79
CA ALA A 160 -10.40 -11.55 9.78
C ALA A 160 -9.76 -11.16 8.43
N THR A 161 -9.95 -9.92 7.98
CA THR A 161 -9.33 -9.40 6.75
C THR A 161 -7.80 -9.42 6.85
N PHE A 162 -7.22 -9.00 7.98
CA PHE A 162 -5.77 -9.09 8.19
C PHE A 162 -5.26 -10.53 8.17
N ARG A 163 -5.99 -11.47 8.78
CA ARG A 163 -5.64 -12.90 8.76
C ARG A 163 -5.66 -13.46 7.35
N GLU A 164 -6.68 -13.13 6.56
CA GLU A 164 -6.79 -13.58 5.17
C GLU A 164 -5.66 -13.00 4.31
N MET A 165 -5.35 -11.71 4.49
CA MET A 165 -4.17 -11.09 3.88
C MET A 165 -2.90 -11.87 4.27
N TYR A 166 -2.65 -12.07 5.56
CA TYR A 166 -1.46 -12.75 6.05
C TYR A 166 -1.34 -14.19 5.54
N ARG A 167 -2.45 -14.94 5.50
CA ARG A 167 -2.51 -16.30 4.98
C ARG A 167 -2.08 -16.34 3.51
N ASN A 168 -2.52 -15.38 2.71
CA ASN A 168 -2.19 -15.34 1.30
C ASN A 168 -0.84 -14.67 0.99
N TRP A 169 -0.13 -14.18 2.01
CA TRP A 169 1.16 -13.53 1.83
C TRP A 169 2.26 -14.53 1.39
N PRO A 170 2.86 -14.38 0.19
CA PRO A 170 3.79 -15.38 -0.36
C PRO A 170 5.07 -15.59 0.47
N LYS A 171 5.45 -14.59 1.26
CA LYS A 171 6.67 -14.61 2.08
C LYS A 171 6.36 -14.66 3.58
N ARG A 172 5.17 -15.14 3.96
CA ARG A 172 4.77 -15.17 5.36
C ARG A 172 5.77 -15.95 6.23
N PRO A 173 6.28 -15.35 7.32
CA PRO A 173 7.25 -16.02 8.20
C PRO A 173 6.63 -17.14 9.04
N TYR A 174 5.35 -17.03 9.41
CA TYR A 174 4.65 -18.02 10.24
C TYR A 174 3.68 -18.84 9.38
N LYS A 175 4.11 -20.03 8.96
CA LYS A 175 3.32 -20.87 8.04
C LYS A 175 2.11 -21.54 8.71
N ASP A 176 2.20 -21.70 10.02
CA ASP A 176 1.30 -22.50 10.87
C ASP A 176 0.05 -21.73 11.29
N ILE A 177 0.03 -20.43 11.01
CA ILE A 177 -1.09 -19.54 11.33
C ILE A 177 -2.14 -19.73 10.23
N ALA A 178 -3.17 -20.52 10.58
CA ALA A 178 -4.31 -20.83 9.75
C ALA A 178 -5.30 -19.66 9.74
#